data_AF-X1NDG3-F1
#
_entry.id   AF-X1NDG3-F1
#
_cell.length_a   1.000
_cell.length_b   1.000
_cell.length_c   1.000
_cell.angle_alpha   90.00
_cell.angle_beta   90.00
_cell.angle_gamma   90.00
#
_symmetry.space_group_name_H-M   'P 1'
#
loop_
_entity.id
_entity.type
_entity.pdbx_description
1 polymer ?
#
loop_
_entity_poly.entity_id
_entity_poly.type
_entity_poly.pdbx_seq_one_letter_code
_entity_poly.pdbx_strand_id
1 'polypeptide(L)'
;MDYINSLLPSALDIPPIKAKDLDKDSEIEIKPSPDGSVLAYVFKTMADPYIGKLSIFRIFSGIININGNYYLSSPEKTYKFTNLFKLQGKSQSNIS
;
A
#
# COMPACT_ATOMS: atom_id res chain seq x y z
N MET A 1 11.60 20.68 -11.76
CA MET A 1 11.22 19.31 -11.33
C MET A 1 12.41 18.36 -11.38
N ASP A 2 13.52 18.78 -12.00
CA ASP A 2 14.73 17.98 -12.27
C ASP A 2 15.52 17.65 -11.00
N TYR A 3 15.61 18.58 -10.06
CA TYR A 3 16.25 18.36 -8.75
C TYR A 3 15.56 17.27 -7.94
N ILE A 4 14.23 17.18 -8.01
CA ILE A 4 13.46 16.13 -7.32
C ILE A 4 13.80 14.76 -7.92
N ASN A 5 13.91 14.68 -9.25
CA ASN A 5 14.24 13.43 -9.94
C ASN A 5 15.70 12.99 -9.74
N SER A 6 16.64 13.93 -9.60
CA SER A 6 18.06 13.61 -9.37
C SER A 6 18.42 13.36 -7.90
N LEU A 7 17.70 13.96 -6.95
CA LEU A 7 18.10 13.93 -5.54
C LEU A 7 17.21 13.02 -4.67
N LEU A 8 15.96 12.77 -5.05
CA LEU A 8 15.11 11.90 -4.23
C LEU A 8 15.38 10.43 -4.55
N PRO A 9 15.48 9.57 -3.52
CA PRO A 9 15.68 8.15 -3.73
C PRO A 9 14.45 7.53 -4.38
N SER A 10 14.69 6.61 -5.32
CA SER A 10 13.63 5.75 -5.83
C SER A 10 13.19 4.77 -4.76
N ALA A 11 12.00 4.17 -4.93
CA ALA A 11 11.53 3.13 -4.01
C ALA A 11 12.50 1.94 -3.90
N LEU A 12 13.33 1.70 -4.93
CA LEU A 12 14.35 0.65 -4.96
C LEU A 12 15.63 1.00 -4.18
N ASP A 13 15.93 2.29 -4.00
CA ASP A 13 17.11 2.76 -3.27
C ASP A 13 16.88 2.79 -1.75
N ILE A 14 15.63 2.61 -1.31
CA ILE A 14 15.27 2.57 0.10
C ILE A 14 15.60 1.17 0.65
N PRO A 15 16.23 1.08 1.83
CA PRO A 15 16.55 -0.21 2.43
C PRO A 15 15.29 -1.07 2.65
N PRO A 16 15.42 -2.41 2.64
CA PRO A 16 14.31 -3.33 2.86
C PRO A 16 13.59 -3.02 4.18
N ILE A 17 12.27 -3.11 4.14
CA ILE A 17 11.46 -2.87 5.35
C ILE A 17 11.43 -4.16 6.16
N LYS A 18 11.67 -4.03 7.46
CA LYS A 18 11.44 -5.11 8.40
C LYS A 18 9.95 -5.19 8.71
N ALA A 19 9.34 -6.30 8.35
CA ALA A 19 7.99 -6.64 8.74
C ALA A 19 8.04 -7.80 9.75
N LYS A 20 7.03 -7.89 10.60
CA LYS A 20 6.87 -9.03 11.50
C LYS A 20 6.03 -10.08 10.78
N ASP A 21 6.53 -11.32 10.75
CA ASP A 21 5.76 -12.43 10.22
C ASP A 21 4.56 -12.75 11.13
N LEU A 22 3.45 -13.21 10.54
CA LEU A 22 2.19 -13.40 11.25
C LEU A 22 2.19 -14.70 12.06
N ASP A 23 2.92 -15.72 11.59
CA ASP A 23 2.95 -17.07 12.16
C ASP A 23 4.17 -17.29 13.05
N LYS A 24 5.31 -16.70 12.67
CA LYS A 24 6.52 -16.73 13.47
C LYS A 24 6.79 -15.31 13.95
N ASP A 25 7.01 -15.13 15.25
CA ASP A 25 7.44 -13.86 15.85
C ASP A 25 8.87 -13.50 15.41
N SER A 26 9.09 -13.42 14.10
CA SER A 26 10.38 -13.30 13.43
C SER A 26 10.31 -12.11 12.49
N GLU A 27 11.38 -11.31 12.48
CA GLU A 27 11.53 -10.19 11.56
C GLU A 27 11.89 -10.73 10.18
N ILE A 28 11.09 -10.36 9.18
CA ILE A 28 11.35 -10.64 7.77
C ILE A 28 11.73 -9.34 7.06
N GLU A 29 12.77 -9.39 6.23
CA GLU A 29 13.15 -8.26 5.38
C GLU A 29 12.40 -8.33 4.05
N ILE A 30 11.56 -7.33 3.78
CA ILE A 30 10.78 -7.25 2.55
C ILE A 30 11.47 -6.28 1.60
N LYS A 31 11.93 -6.83 0.48
CA LYS A 31 12.46 -6.06 -0.64
C LYS A 31 11.32 -5.57 -1.53
N PRO A 32 11.41 -4.35 -2.10
CA PRO A 32 10.44 -3.87 -3.06
C PRO A 32 10.53 -4.69 -4.36
N SER A 33 9.58 -5.59 -4.56
CA SER A 33 9.48 -6.41 -5.77
C SER A 33 8.01 -6.53 -6.22
N PRO A 34 7.70 -6.38 -7.52
CA PRO A 34 6.34 -6.55 -8.03
C PRO A 34 5.86 -8.00 -7.97
N ASP A 35 6.76 -8.99 -8.08
CA ASP A 35 6.44 -10.42 -8.02
C ASP A 35 6.39 -10.99 -6.59
N GLY A 36 6.67 -10.15 -5.58
CA GLY A 36 6.66 -10.56 -4.18
C GLY A 36 5.25 -10.67 -3.60
N SER A 37 5.16 -11.21 -2.38
CA SER A 37 3.93 -11.16 -1.58
C SER A 37 3.50 -9.72 -1.34
N VAL A 38 2.19 -9.50 -1.33
CA VAL A 38 1.61 -8.16 -1.17
C VAL A 38 1.82 -7.69 0.28
N LEU A 39 2.58 -6.60 0.42
CA LEU A 39 2.72 -5.87 1.67
C LEU A 39 2.33 -4.42 1.44
N ALA A 40 1.35 -3.94 2.20
CA ALA A 40 0.92 -2.55 2.17
C ALA A 40 0.64 -2.03 3.57
N TYR A 41 0.85 -0.73 3.76
CA TYR A 41 0.56 -0.04 5.02
C TYR A 41 -0.44 1.08 4.81
N VAL A 42 -1.55 1.01 5.55
CA VAL A 42 -2.56 2.06 5.60
C VAL A 42 -2.11 3.11 6.61
N PHE A 43 -1.66 4.27 6.13
CA PHE A 43 -1.16 5.33 7.01
C PHE A 43 -2.22 6.40 7.32
N LYS A 44 -3.31 6.45 6.55
CA LYS A 44 -4.36 7.45 6.77
C LYS A 44 -5.71 6.92 6.34
N THR A 45 -6.68 7.00 7.25
CA THR A 45 -8.08 6.68 6.96
C THR A 45 -8.92 7.93 7.20
N MET A 46 -9.68 8.34 6.20
CA MET A 46 -10.59 9.48 6.25
C MET A 46 -12.02 8.99 6.10
N ALA A 47 -12.96 9.65 6.78
CA ALA A 47 -14.38 9.47 6.54
C ALA A 47 -14.85 10.59 5.60
N ASP A 48 -15.20 10.22 4.37
CA ASP A 48 -15.82 11.10 3.40
C ASP A 48 -17.36 10.91 3.44
N PRO A 49 -18.15 11.99 3.50
CA PRO A 49 -19.60 11.91 3.61
C PRO A 49 -20.31 11.31 2.37
N TYR A 50 -19.66 11.25 1.21
CA TYR A 50 -20.25 10.74 -0.03
C TYR A 50 -19.78 9.32 -0.38
N ILE A 51 -18.51 9.02 -0.14
CA ILE A 51 -17.85 7.77 -0.56
C ILE A 51 -17.65 6.82 0.63
N GLY A 52 -17.83 7.30 1.86
CA GLY A 52 -17.64 6.53 3.09
C GLY A 52 -16.18 6.54 3.56
N LYS A 53 -15.65 5.41 4.01
CA LYS A 53 -14.28 5.33 4.53
C LYS A 53 -13.26 5.23 3.38
N LEU A 54 -12.48 6.28 3.18
CA LEU A 54 -11.34 6.30 2.26
C LEU A 54 -10.06 5.96 3.03
N SER A 55 -9.43 4.84 2.68
CA SER A 55 -8.16 4.43 3.27
C SER A 55 -7.03 4.66 2.27
N ILE A 56 -6.05 5.47 2.66
CA ILE A 56 -4.85 5.76 1.89
C ILE A 56 -3.74 4.84 2.39
N PHE A 57 -3.13 4.12 1.46
CA PHE A 57 -2.11 3.13 1.74
C PHE A 57 -0.92 3.27 0.81
N ARG A 58 0.22 2.75 1.26
CA ARG A 58 1.44 2.60 0.48
C ARG A 58 1.76 1.12 0.31
N ILE A 59 2.04 0.71 -0.93
CA ILE A 59 2.50 -0.64 -1.25
C ILE A 59 4.03 -0.66 -1.14
N PHE A 60 4.56 -1.68 -0.48
CA PHE A 60 6.00 -1.90 -0.35
C PHE A 60 6.48 -3.07 -1.20
N SER A 61 5.65 -4.11 -1.37
CA SER A 61 5.95 -5.28 -2.20
C SER A 61 4.64 -5.84 -2.77
N GLY A 62 4.74 -6.48 -3.93
CA GLY A 62 3.64 -7.12 -4.64
C GLY A 62 2.73 -6.14 -5.40
N ILE A 63 1.63 -6.69 -5.92
CA ILE A 63 0.64 -5.97 -6.72
C ILE A 63 -0.75 -6.13 -6.09
N ILE A 64 -1.46 -5.01 -5.92
CA ILE A 64 -2.87 -5.00 -5.50
C ILE A 64 -3.77 -4.91 -6.73
N ASN A 65 -4.67 -5.87 -6.84
CA ASN A 65 -5.68 -5.95 -7.90
C ASN A 65 -7.06 -5.61 -7.34
N ILE A 66 -7.91 -5.05 -8.20
CA ILE A 66 -9.33 -4.88 -7.90
C ILE A 66 -9.97 -6.24 -7.66
N ASN A 67 -10.89 -6.29 -6.70
CA ASN A 67 -11.57 -7.51 -6.25
C ASN A 67 -10.69 -8.57 -5.59
N GLY A 68 -9.40 -8.27 -5.34
CA GLY A 68 -8.54 -9.15 -4.55
C GLY A 68 -8.97 -9.21 -3.08
N ASN A 69 -8.74 -10.37 -2.46
CA ASN A 69 -8.89 -10.56 -1.02
C ASN A 69 -7.52 -10.39 -0.37
N TYR A 70 -7.41 -9.43 0.55
CA TYR A 70 -6.17 -9.12 1.24
C TYR A 70 -6.38 -9.23 2.75
N TYR A 71 -5.41 -9.81 3.44
CA TYR A 71 -5.43 -9.92 4.88
C TYR A 71 -4.88 -8.64 5.50
N LEU A 72 -5.65 -8.03 6.40
CA LEU A 72 -5.16 -6.96 7.27
C LEU A 72 -4.72 -7.59 8.58
N SER A 73 -3.51 -7.26 9.04
CA SER A 73 -2.99 -7.74 10.33
C SER A 73 -3.55 -6.96 11.53
N SER A 74 -4.09 -5.75 11.31
CA SER A 74 -4.73 -4.95 12.36
C SER A 74 -5.80 -4.03 11.76
N PRO A 75 -7.10 -4.39 11.86
CA PRO A 75 -7.65 -5.57 12.52
C PRO A 75 -7.42 -6.86 11.73
N GLU A 76 -7.24 -8.00 12.40
CA GLU A 76 -7.05 -9.34 11.81
C GLU A 76 -8.29 -9.79 11.00
N LYS A 77 -8.40 -9.30 9.77
CA LYS A 77 -9.57 -9.54 8.92
C LYS A 77 -9.18 -9.51 7.45
N THR A 78 -9.78 -10.42 6.70
CA THR A 78 -9.74 -10.37 5.23
C THR A 78 -10.64 -9.25 4.73
N TYR A 79 -10.08 -8.35 3.95
CA TYR A 79 -10.78 -7.25 3.31
C TYR A 79 -10.73 -7.41 1.79
N LYS A 80 -11.86 -7.11 1.14
CA LYS A 80 -11.96 -7.09 -0.31
C LYS A 80 -11.99 -5.64 -0.80
N PHE A 81 -11.04 -5.27 -1.66
CA PHE A 81 -11.04 -3.94 -2.26
C PHE A 81 -11.97 -3.91 -3.48
N THR A 82 -13.10 -3.21 -3.35
CA THR A 82 -14.07 -3.04 -4.44
C THR A 82 -13.62 -1.98 -5.45
N ASN A 83 -13.11 -0.85 -4.94
CA ASN A 83 -12.68 0.28 -5.76
C ASN A 83 -11.27 0.71 -5.35
N LEU A 84 -10.39 0.93 -6.31
CA LEU A 84 -9.11 1.62 -6.11
C LEU A 84 -9.18 3.01 -6.75
N PHE A 85 -8.54 3.98 -6.12
CA PHE A 85 -8.48 5.36 -6.60
C PHE A 85 -7.05 5.88 -6.55
N LYS A 86 -6.66 6.60 -7.60
CA LYS A 86 -5.47 7.45 -7.62
C LYS A 86 -5.89 8.87 -7.29
N LEU A 87 -5.36 9.40 -6.19
CA LEU A 87 -5.59 10.78 -5.78
C LEU A 87 -4.55 11.70 -6.43
N GLN A 88 -5.01 12.77 -7.09
CA GLN A 88 -4.15 13.78 -7.70
C GLN A 88 -4.73 15.18 -7.46
N GLY A 89 -4.19 15.90 -6.49
CA GLY A 89 -4.69 17.22 -6.11
C GLY A 89 -6.14 17.14 -5.62
N LYS A 90 -7.06 17.83 -6.32
CA LYS A 90 -8.50 17.80 -6.04
C LYS A 90 -9.24 16.69 -6.81
N SER A 91 -8.57 16.00 -7.72
CA SER A 91 -9.18 14.98 -8.57
C SER A 91 -8.89 13.58 -8.03
N GLN A 92 -9.88 12.70 -8.14
CA GLN A 92 -9.73 11.27 -7.92
C GLN A 92 -10.02 10.53 -9.23
N SER A 93 -9.11 9.66 -9.66
CA SER A 93 -9.30 8.80 -10.83
C SER A 93 -9.45 7.36 -10.37
N ASN A 94 -10.47 6.66 -10.86
CA ASN A 94 -10.61 5.24 -10.61
C ASN A 94 -9.51 4.49 -11.38
N ILE A 95 -8.81 3.60 -10.70
CA ILE A 95 -7.89 2.66 -11.33
C ILE A 95 -8.72 1.42 -11.59
N SER A 96 -8.80 0.98 -12.86
CA SER A 96 -9.50 -0.23 -13.30
C SER A 96 -8.55 -1.41 -13.44
#